data_AF-A0A6V8IHY9-F1
#
_entry.id   AF-A0A6V8IHY9-F1
#
_cell.length_a   1.000
_cell.length_b   1.000
_cell.length_c   1.000
_cell.angle_alpha   90.00
_cell.angle_beta   90.00
_cell.angle_gamma   90.00
#
_symmetry.space_group_name_H-M   'P 1'
#
loop_
_entity.id
_entity.type
_entity.pdbx_description
1 polymer ?
#
loop_
_entity_poly.entity_id
_entity_poly.type
_entity_poly.pdbx_seq_one_letter_code
_entity_poly.pdbx_strand_id
1 'polypeptide(L)' 'MQKVESLVEAHLISGGYDYLLKFMVRNIDHYHETIEALLDQNIGIEKYFSYIVIKSPILKPAFLIESLTRNTERSL' A
#
# COMPACT_ATOMS: atom_id res chain seq x y z
N MET A 1 -11.72 8.23 -11.26
CA MET A 1 -10.86 7.23 -10.61
C MET A 1 -11.50 6.89 -9.27
N GLN A 2 -12.36 5.88 -9.25
CA GLN A 2 -13.10 5.47 -8.07
C GLN A 2 -12.08 4.97 -7.04
N LYS A 3 -12.11 5.49 -5.81
CA LYS A 3 -11.23 4.99 -4.74
C LYS A 3 -11.53 3.51 -4.56
N VAL A 4 -10.57 2.65 -4.90
CA VAL A 4 -10.63 1.24 -4.49
C VAL A 4 -10.47 1.28 -2.97
N GLU A 5 -11.56 1.13 -2.22
CA GLU A 5 -11.55 1.26 -0.76
C GLU A 5 -10.53 0.36 -0.08
N SER A 6 -10.30 -0.82 -0.67
CA SER A 6 -9.33 -1.80 -0.21
C SER A 6 -7.87 -1.37 -0.41
N LEU A 7 -7.58 -0.40 -1.29
CA LEU A 7 -6.21 0.08 -1.56
C LEU A 7 -5.77 1.05 -0.47
N VAL A 8 -4.84 0.61 0.38
CA VAL A 8 -4.37 1.42 1.52
C VAL A 8 -3.08 2.17 1.23
N GLU A 9 -2.27 1.67 0.31
CA GLU A 9 -1.03 2.31 -0.11
C GLU A 9 -0.77 2.05 -1.60
N ALA A 10 -0.23 3.06 -2.28
CA ALA A 10 0.17 2.98 -3.68
C ALA A 10 1.44 3.80 -3.87
N HIS A 11 2.51 3.14 -4.29
CA HIS A 11 3.84 3.75 -4.41
C HIS A 11 4.38 3.53 -5.81
N LEU A 12 4.80 4.60 -6.48
CA LEU A 12 5.70 4.48 -7.63
C LEU A 12 7.08 4.12 -7.09
N ILE A 13 7.67 3.02 -7.57
CA ILE A 13 8.95 2.53 -7.07
C ILE A 13 9.98 2.43 -8.19
N SER A 14 11.24 2.67 -7.87
CA SER A 14 12.35 2.36 -8.78
C SER A 14 12.73 0.88 -8.62
N GLY A 15 12.76 0.10 -9.71
CA GLY A 15 13.17 -1.32 -9.66
C GLY A 15 12.54 -2.17 -10.77
N GLY A 16 12.36 -3.47 -10.50
CA GLY A 16 11.76 -4.44 -11.43
C GLY A 16 10.22 -4.36 -11.55
N TYR A 17 9.60 -3.34 -10.97
CA TYR A 17 8.16 -3.06 -11.03
C TYR A 17 7.96 -1.54 -11.04
N ASP A 18 6.91 -1.06 -11.71
CA ASP A 18 6.59 0.37 -11.74
C ASP A 18 5.85 0.83 -10.48
N TYR A 19 4.93 -0.01 -9.98
CA TYR A 19 4.10 0.31 -8.83
C TYR A 19 4.07 -0.82 -7.81
N LEU A 20 4.11 -0.45 -6.53
CA LEU A 20 3.80 -1.33 -5.40
C LEU A 20 2.50 -0.89 -4.77
N LEU A 21 1.52 -1.79 -4.79
CA LEU A 21 0.19 -1.57 -4.21
C LEU A 21 0.01 -2.46 -2.99
N LYS A 22 -0.59 -1.91 -1.94
CA LYS A 22 -0.97 -2.67 -0.74
C LYS A 22 -2.46 -2.58 -0.55
N PHE A 23 -3.09 -3.75 -0.46
CA PHE A 23 -4.52 -3.88 -0.25
C PHE A 23 -4.82 -4.47 1.12
N MET A 24 -5.82 -3.94 1.81
CA MET A 24 -6.43 -4.54 3.00
C MET A 24 -7.81 -5.07 2.61
N VAL A 25 -7.92 -6.38 2.48
CA VAL A 25 -9.14 -7.08 2.06
C VAL A 25 -9.65 -8.00 3.17
N ARG A 26 -10.92 -8.39 3.07
CA ARG A 26 -11.59 -9.26 4.05
C ARG A 26 -11.18 -10.73 3.87
N ASN A 27 -10.93 -11.14 2.63
CA ASN A 27 -10.55 -12.49 2.24
C ASN A 27 -9.91 -12.48 0.82
N ILE A 28 -9.50 -13.65 0.35
CA ILE A 28 -8.82 -13.82 -0.96
C ILE A 28 -9.78 -13.56 -2.13
N ASP A 29 -11.06 -13.91 -2.00
CA ASP A 29 -12.05 -13.72 -3.06
C ASP A 29 -12.28 -12.22 -3.33
N HIS A 30 -12.40 -11.42 -2.28
CA HIS A 30 -12.50 -9.96 -2.39
C HIS A 30 -11.24 -9.36 -3.05
N TYR A 31 -10.06 -9.93 -2.81
CA TYR A 31 -8.84 -9.51 -3.53
C TYR A 31 -8.92 -9.86 -5.02
N HIS A 32 -9.42 -11.05 -5.38
CA HIS A 32 -9.60 -11.44 -6.79
C HIS A 32 -10.55 -10.49 -7.50
N GLU A 33 -11.73 -10.24 -6.93
CA GLU A 33 -12.69 -9.27 -7.49
C GLU A 33 -12.06 -7.88 -7.66
N THR A 34 -11.26 -7.45 -6.69
CA THR A 34 -10.58 -6.15 -6.74
C THR A 34 -9.54 -6.07 -7.87
N ILE A 35 -8.69 -7.10 -8.03
CA ILE A 35 -7.64 -7.07 -9.06
C ILE A 35 -8.24 -7.29 -10.45
N GLU A 36 -9.26 -8.13 -10.60
CA GLU A 36 -10.00 -8.30 -11.86
C GLU A 36 -10.62 -6.97 -12.31
N ALA A 37 -11.31 -6.26 -11.41
CA ALA A 37 -11.88 -4.95 -11.72
C ALA A 37 -10.82 -3.90 -12.11
N LEU A 38 -9.58 -4.01 -11.61
CA LEU A 38 -8.46 -3.14 -12.01
C LEU A 38 -7.92 -3.52 -13.40
N LEU A 39 -7.83 -4.81 -13.70
CA LEU A 39 -7.38 -5.30 -15.02
C LEU A 39 -8.42 -4.96 -16.11
N ASP A 40 -9.70 -5.09 -15.80
CA ASP A 40 -10.81 -4.78 -16.71
C ASP A 40 -10.87 -3.30 -17.11
N GLN A 41 -10.40 -2.40 -16.25
CA GLN A 41 -10.27 -0.98 -16.57
C GLN A 41 -9.18 -0.69 -17.62
N ASN A 42 -8.39 -1.70 -18.00
CA ASN A 42 -7.36 -1.63 -19.04
C ASN A 42 -6.39 -0.46 -18.86
N ILE A 43 -5.99 -0.21 -17.61
CA ILE A 43 -5.10 0.90 -17.20
C ILE A 43 -3.62 0.66 -17.54
N GLY A 44 -3.31 -0.30 -18.41
CA GLY A 44 -1.94 -0.60 -18.85
C GLY A 44 -1.15 -1.52 -17.92
N ILE A 45 -1.81 -2.40 -17.16
CA ILE A 45 -1.12 -3.44 -16.37
C ILE A 45 -0.68 -4.56 -17.32
N GLU A 46 0.60 -4.58 -17.70
CA GLU A 46 1.16 -5.66 -18.52
C GLU A 46 1.31 -6.96 -17.72
N LYS A 47 1.79 -6.86 -16.48
CA LYS A 47 2.00 -8.00 -15.58
C LYS A 47 1.85 -7.57 -14.13
N TYR A 48 1.26 -8.42 -13.30
CA TYR A 48 1.17 -8.22 -11.86
C TYR A 48 1.62 -9.47 -11.11
N PHE A 49 2.07 -9.26 -9.87
CA PHE A 49 2.37 -10.32 -8.91
C PHE A 49 1.86 -9.90 -7.55
N SER A 50 1.38 -10.87 -6.78
CA SER A 50 0.76 -10.62 -5.47
C SER A 50 1.37 -11.50 -4.40
N TYR A 51 1.55 -10.94 -3.21
CA TYR A 51 2.01 -11.66 -2.03
C TYR A 51 0.97 -11.50 -0.92
N ILE A 52 0.67 -12.59 -0.22
CA ILE A 52 -0.25 -12.57 0.92
C ILE A 52 0.57 -12.41 2.20
N VAL A 53 0.28 -11.35 2.96
CA VAL A 53 0.91 -11.12 4.26
C VAL A 53 0.29 -12.09 5.28
N ILE A 54 1.05 -13.10 5.68
CA ILE A 54 0.61 -14.09 6.69
C ILE A 54 0.72 -13.54 8.12
N LYS A 55 1.74 -12.72 8.37
CA LYS A 55 1.99 -12.11 9.67
C LYS A 55 2.76 -10.81 9.51
N SER A 56 2.33 -9.77 10.22
CA SER A 56 3.09 -8.53 10.37
C SER A 56 3.79 -8.53 11.72
N PRO A 57 5.09 -8.90 11.79
CA PRO A 57 5.82 -8.94 13.06
C PRO A 57 5.96 -7.55 13.70
N ILE A 58 5.91 -6.50 12.88
CA ILE A 58 5.94 -5.11 13.31
C ILE A 58 4.76 -4.41 12.66
N LEU A 59 3.93 -3.77 13.48
CA LEU A 59 2.89 -2.84 13.07
C LEU A 59 3.21 -1.52 13.73
N LYS A 60 3.47 -0.46 12.95
CA LYS A 60 3.64 0.89 13.47
C LYS A 60 2.36 1.69 13.21
N PRO A 61 1.44 1.78 14.18
CA PRO A 61 0.24 2.60 14.03
C PRO A 61 0.64 4.08 14.16
N ALA A 62 0.77 4.74 13.01
CA ALA A 62 1.14 6.15 12.86
C ALA A 62 2.55 6.53 13.37
N PHE A 63 3.17 7.51 12.70
CA PHE A 63 4.42 8.10 13.19
C PHE A 63 4.19 8.76 14.55
N LEU A 64 4.99 8.41 15.55
CA LEU A 64 4.99 9.10 16.84
C LEU A 64 5.40 10.55 16.62
N ILE A 65 4.53 11.49 16.98
CA ILE A 65 4.79 12.94 16.91
C ILE A 65 6.06 13.31 17.69
N GLU A 66 6.36 12.57 18.77
CA GLU A 66 7.59 12.73 19.56
C GLU A 66 8.89 12.55 18.75
N SER A 67 8.84 11.82 17.63
CA SER A 67 9.99 11.71 16.72
C SER A 67 10.23 12.97 15.89
N LEU A 68 9.19 13.79 15.70
CA LEU A 68 9.25 15.04 14.93
C LEU A 68 9.64 16.25 15.78
N THR A 69 9.41 16.23 17.10
CA THR A 69 9.64 17.38 18.00
C THR A 69 11.03 17.41 18.65
N ARG A 70 11.87 16.38 18.46
CA ARG A 70 13.14 16.19 19.20
C ARG A 70 14.26 17.18 18.84
N ASN A 71 14.02 18.19 18.01
CA ASN A 71 15.06 19.09 17.49
C ASN A 71 14.79 20.59 17.70
N THR A 72 13.76 20.98 18.47
CA THR A 72 13.43 22.42 18.68
C THR A 72 14.05 23.03 19.94
N GLU A 73 14.67 22.25 20.83
CA GLU A 73 15.20 22.74 22.12
C GLU A 73 16.74 22.81 22.22
N ARG A 74 17.48 22.84 21.11
CA ARG A 74 18.96 22.97 21.12
C ARG A 74 19.48 24.33 20.62
N SER A 75 18.65 25.37 20.65
CA SER A 75 19.10 26.74 20.34
C SER A 75 18.44 27.76 21.26
N LEU A 76 18.73 27.68 22.56
CA LEU A 76 18.75 28.81 23.49
C LEU A 76 19.94 28.64 24.43
#